data_AF-A0A7L4RKF7-F1
#
_entry.id   AF-A0A7L4RKF7-F1
#
_cell.length_a   1.000
_cell.length_b   1.000
_cell.length_c   1.000
_cell.angle_alpha   90.00
_cell.angle_beta   90.00
_cell.angle_gamma   90.00
#
_symmetry.space_group_name_H-M   'P 1'
#
loop_
_entity.id
_entity.type
_entity.pdbx_description
1 polymer ?
#
loop_
_entity_poly.entity_id
_entity_poly.type
_entity_poly.pdbx_seq_one_letter_code
_entity_poly.pdbx_strand_id
1 'polypeptide(L)'
;MFKLSFPRLWGKPARGEVEQRETTVQQLKAEVQERKARVEKESAARLFKQIVPIKKPFQALLAAVKTLENAQVSEQTAGFKIAVQEKKNFLERFHSLASGFAFPENEKNTPEFVKELDKFVKAAAKNFSDNKYLYAFYRNETRAVGEAINALNAAREELEQIEKQGEKQAGECEAVLQKISRLELTRASAVEAAREKQELMQKIEKLRAESAEADKSAERAKKDAQRLREEIAHVEKSAFVLKQEAYSVFAPLERPLRKMQKSILDKRLAQVADACVENFLKEAECELHASGSLSDLVKVAVLVEEKIKELARDEKEEAKTREAVAVLHGGSVEKALRKALEFESQAKVILKELRQLEETSASAASVREKLAAVEKRSSDADEFLTQLKRDFQQLKAEADEKASALFGERIILTDVL
;
A
#
# COMPACT_ATOMS: atom_id res chain seq x y z
N MET A 1 -21.50 5.97 30.43
CA MET A 1 -22.10 6.19 29.09
C MET A 1 -21.52 7.48 28.50
N PHE A 2 -20.51 7.39 27.64
CA PHE A 2 -20.01 8.53 26.89
C PHE A 2 -20.56 8.47 25.47
N LYS A 3 -21.52 9.35 25.14
CA LYS A 3 -21.96 9.58 23.76
C LYS A 3 -20.91 10.46 23.09
N LEU A 4 -20.02 9.85 22.32
CA LEU A 4 -19.20 10.56 21.35
C LEU A 4 -20.07 10.84 20.11
N SER A 5 -20.57 12.07 20.01
CA SER A 5 -21.15 12.59 18.78
C SER A 5 -20.00 12.95 17.82
N PHE A 6 -19.80 12.11 16.80
CA PHE A 6 -18.96 12.48 15.66
C PHE A 6 -19.61 13.63 14.89
N PRO A 7 -18.88 14.71 14.54
CA PRO A 7 -19.39 15.72 13.64
C PRO A 7 -19.64 15.06 12.27
N ARG A 8 -20.87 15.15 11.77
CA ARG A 8 -21.19 14.86 10.36
C ARG A 8 -20.50 15.92 9.49
N LEU A 9 -19.23 15.74 9.17
CA LEU A 9 -18.45 16.59 8.25
C LEU A 9 -18.40 16.03 6.82
N TRP A 10 -19.37 15.22 6.44
CA TRP A 10 -19.52 14.73 5.07
C TRP A 10 -20.97 14.93 4.62
N GLY A 11 -21.37 16.19 4.47
CA GLY A 11 -22.45 16.51 3.57
C GLY A 11 -21.98 16.13 2.17
N LYS A 12 -22.66 15.18 1.51
CA LYS A 12 -22.44 14.94 0.08
C LYS A 12 -22.64 16.28 -0.63
N PRO A 13 -21.63 16.86 -1.31
CA PRO A 13 -21.89 18.01 -2.16
C PRO A 13 -22.96 17.58 -3.17
N ALA A 14 -24.01 18.39 -3.31
CA ALA A 14 -25.05 18.14 -4.30
C ALA A 14 -24.36 18.00 -5.67
N ARG A 15 -24.77 17.04 -6.51
CA ARG A 15 -24.14 16.80 -7.84
C ARG A 15 -23.93 18.08 -8.64
N GLY A 16 -24.85 19.04 -8.54
CA GLY A 16 -24.74 20.35 -9.19
C GLY A 16 -23.59 21.25 -8.70
N GLU A 17 -23.12 21.09 -7.45
CA GLU A 17 -21.95 21.82 -6.94
C GLU A 17 -20.63 21.22 -7.44
N VAL A 18 -20.57 19.91 -7.69
CA VAL A 18 -19.37 19.26 -8.23
C VAL A 18 -19.21 19.59 -9.71
N GLU A 19 -20.31 19.57 -10.48
CA GLU A 19 -20.33 19.97 -11.89
C GLU A 19 -19.99 21.45 -12.10
N GLN A 20 -20.51 22.35 -11.25
CA GLN A 20 -20.16 23.78 -11.27
C GLN A 20 -18.70 24.09 -10.84
N ARG A 21 -18.03 23.18 -10.14
CA ARG A 21 -16.65 23.35 -9.66
C ARG A 21 -15.61 22.79 -10.64
N GLU A 22 -15.95 21.73 -11.37
CA GLU A 22 -15.14 21.23 -12.50
C GLU A 22 -15.04 22.25 -13.63
N THR A 23 -16.11 23.02 -13.84
CA THR A 23 -16.07 24.13 -14.79
C THR A 23 -15.04 25.19 -14.42
N THR A 24 -14.78 25.47 -13.14
CA THR A 24 -13.85 26.54 -12.73
C THR A 24 -12.37 26.20 -12.98
N VAL A 25 -11.93 24.96 -12.70
CA VAL A 25 -10.53 24.55 -12.96
C VAL A 25 -10.26 24.46 -14.47
N GLN A 26 -11.21 23.91 -15.23
CA GLN A 26 -11.10 23.85 -16.69
C GLN A 26 -11.16 25.25 -17.33
N GLN A 27 -12.01 26.15 -16.80
CA GLN A 27 -12.04 27.56 -17.20
C GLN A 27 -10.69 28.24 -16.96
N LEU A 28 -10.12 28.13 -15.76
CA LEU A 28 -8.82 28.73 -15.47
C LEU A 28 -7.71 28.16 -16.38
N LYS A 29 -7.71 26.85 -16.62
CA LYS A 29 -6.76 26.21 -17.54
C LYS A 29 -6.88 26.79 -18.95
N ALA A 30 -8.11 26.97 -19.45
CA ALA A 30 -8.36 27.59 -20.75
C ALA A 30 -7.92 29.06 -20.77
N GLU A 31 -8.22 29.84 -19.73
CA GLU A 31 -7.80 31.24 -19.61
C GLU A 31 -6.28 31.40 -19.58
N VAL A 32 -5.55 30.53 -18.84
CA VAL A 32 -4.08 30.56 -18.81
C VAL A 32 -3.49 30.15 -20.17
N GLN A 33 -4.09 29.18 -20.86
CA GLN A 33 -3.68 28.81 -22.22
C GLN A 33 -3.90 29.96 -23.21
N GLU A 34 -5.06 30.62 -23.15
CA GLU A 34 -5.36 31.79 -23.97
C GLU A 34 -4.40 32.94 -23.68
N ARG A 35 -4.10 33.19 -22.39
CA ARG A 35 -3.14 34.21 -21.97
C ARG A 35 -1.74 33.91 -22.48
N LYS A 36 -1.28 32.66 -22.40
CA LYS A 36 0.01 32.23 -22.96
C LYS A 36 0.07 32.50 -24.46
N ALA A 37 -0.94 32.05 -25.21
CA ALA A 37 -1.00 32.28 -26.66
C ALA A 37 -1.04 33.78 -27.01
N ARG A 38 -1.73 34.59 -26.20
CA ARG A 38 -1.77 36.04 -26.35
C ARG A 38 -0.41 36.69 -26.09
N VAL A 39 0.31 36.29 -25.03
CA VAL A 39 1.66 36.78 -24.72
C VAL A 39 2.63 36.44 -25.85
N GLU A 40 2.61 35.20 -26.35
CA GLU A 40 3.45 34.77 -27.46
C GLU A 40 3.17 35.59 -28.73
N LYS A 41 1.89 35.81 -29.04
CA LYS A 41 1.46 36.63 -30.19
C LYS A 41 1.85 38.10 -30.02
N GLU A 42 1.61 38.70 -28.85
CA GLU A 42 1.97 40.09 -28.58
C GLU A 42 3.49 40.31 -28.60
N SER A 43 4.27 39.35 -28.09
CA SER A 43 5.74 39.37 -28.16
C SER A 43 6.21 39.31 -29.62
N ALA A 44 5.68 38.37 -30.42
CA ALA A 44 6.01 38.26 -31.84
C ALA A 44 5.66 39.54 -32.63
N ALA A 45 4.50 40.13 -32.37
CA ALA A 45 4.08 41.38 -33.01
C ALA A 45 4.98 42.57 -32.62
N ARG A 46 5.39 42.65 -31.34
CA ARG A 46 6.33 43.68 -30.85
C ARG A 46 7.70 43.53 -31.49
N LEU A 47 8.23 42.31 -31.54
CA LEU A 47 9.49 42.00 -32.22
C LEU A 47 9.41 42.41 -33.69
N PHE A 48 8.37 42.00 -34.42
CA PHE A 48 8.19 42.36 -35.82
C PHE A 48 8.15 43.87 -36.05
N LYS A 49 7.42 44.62 -35.20
CA LYS A 49 7.38 46.08 -35.26
C LYS A 49 8.75 46.71 -35.05
N GLN A 50 9.60 46.14 -34.19
CA GLN A 50 10.94 46.64 -33.92
C GLN A 50 11.99 46.21 -34.96
N ILE A 51 11.73 45.16 -35.74
CA ILE A 51 12.59 44.77 -36.87
C ILE A 51 12.50 45.77 -38.03
N VAL A 52 11.32 46.36 -38.28
CA VAL A 52 11.13 47.32 -39.39
C VAL A 52 12.15 48.49 -39.34
N PRO A 53 12.36 49.15 -38.19
CA PRO A 53 13.42 50.16 -38.04
C PRO A 53 14.85 49.66 -38.35
N ILE A 54 15.17 48.39 -38.10
CA ILE A 54 16.52 47.79 -38.28
C ILE A 54 16.96 47.77 -39.75
N LYS A 55 15.99 47.78 -40.66
CA LYS A 55 16.26 47.89 -42.10
C LYS A 55 17.08 49.12 -42.44
N LYS A 56 16.87 50.24 -41.72
CA LYS A 56 17.60 51.49 -41.97
C LYS A 56 19.08 51.41 -41.55
N PRO A 57 19.44 51.02 -40.32
CA PRO A 57 20.83 50.73 -39.95
C PRO A 57 21.51 49.70 -40.86
N PHE A 58 20.79 48.66 -41.28
CA PHE A 58 21.34 47.65 -42.19
C PHE A 58 21.64 48.23 -43.57
N GLN A 59 20.73 49.03 -44.14
CA GLN A 59 20.97 49.75 -45.39
C GLN A 59 22.12 50.76 -45.25
N ALA A 60 22.24 51.45 -44.11
CA ALA A 60 23.34 52.35 -43.82
C ALA A 60 24.68 51.60 -43.78
N LEU A 61 24.71 50.40 -43.20
CA LEU A 61 25.88 49.52 -43.21
C LEU A 61 26.28 49.12 -44.64
N LEU A 62 25.32 48.66 -45.46
CA LEU A 62 25.59 48.33 -46.87
C LEU A 62 26.12 49.53 -47.66
N ALA A 63 25.58 50.73 -47.43
CA ALA A 63 26.03 51.96 -48.08
C ALA A 63 27.45 52.38 -47.62
N ALA A 64 27.75 52.26 -46.32
CA ALA A 64 29.06 52.54 -45.77
C ALA A 64 30.12 51.57 -46.32
N VAL A 65 29.79 50.28 -46.41
CA VAL A 65 30.66 49.27 -47.02
C VAL A 65 30.90 49.55 -48.50
N LYS A 66 29.87 49.95 -49.26
CA LYS A 66 30.03 50.35 -50.67
C LYS A 66 30.91 51.59 -50.83
N THR A 67 30.89 52.50 -49.87
CA THR A 67 31.76 53.68 -49.87
C THR A 67 33.21 53.27 -49.60
N LEU A 68 33.43 52.37 -48.64
CA LEU A 68 34.74 51.77 -48.38
C LEU A 68 35.29 51.03 -49.61
N GLU A 69 34.44 50.27 -50.31
CA GLU A 69 34.80 49.55 -51.54
C GLU A 69 35.39 50.49 -52.60
N ASN A 70 34.73 51.62 -52.82
CA ASN A 70 35.12 52.65 -53.79
C ASN A 70 36.27 53.56 -53.30
N ALA A 71 36.59 53.56 -52.01
CA ALA A 71 37.65 54.39 -51.46
C ALA A 71 39.02 53.97 -52.00
N GLN A 72 39.79 54.96 -52.44
CA GLN A 72 41.15 54.77 -52.96
C GLN A 72 42.18 55.32 -51.97
N VAL A 73 43.31 54.61 -51.88
CA VAL A 73 44.50 55.06 -51.16
C VAL A 73 45.55 55.34 -52.22
N SER A 74 46.26 56.45 -52.11
CA SER A 74 47.33 56.78 -53.06
C SER A 74 48.44 55.73 -53.02
N GLU A 75 48.97 55.34 -54.17
CA GLU A 75 50.14 54.44 -54.28
C GLU A 75 51.37 54.99 -53.54
N GLN A 76 51.43 56.31 -53.33
CA GLN A 76 52.48 56.99 -52.59
C GLN A 76 52.33 56.90 -51.06
N THR A 77 51.22 56.34 -50.57
CA THR A 77 50.96 56.19 -49.13
C THR A 77 51.83 55.07 -48.55
N ALA A 78 52.54 55.36 -47.47
CA ALA A 78 53.27 54.33 -46.72
C ALA A 78 52.31 53.21 -46.30
N GLY A 79 52.62 51.96 -46.67
CA GLY A 79 51.75 50.81 -46.39
C GLY A 79 50.60 50.58 -47.39
N PHE A 80 50.62 51.20 -48.58
CA PHE A 80 49.59 51.02 -49.63
C PHE A 80 49.18 49.55 -49.88
N LYS A 81 50.14 48.62 -50.01
CA LYS A 81 49.84 47.19 -50.22
C LYS A 81 49.06 46.56 -49.06
N ILE A 82 49.35 46.99 -47.82
CA ILE A 82 48.65 46.55 -46.61
C ILE A 82 47.22 47.09 -46.64
N ALA A 83 47.04 48.37 -46.96
CA ALA A 83 45.71 49.00 -47.05
C ALA A 83 44.79 48.29 -48.06
N VAL A 84 45.31 47.97 -49.25
CA VAL A 84 44.55 47.26 -50.30
C VAL A 84 44.19 45.84 -49.86
N GLN A 85 45.12 45.11 -49.24
CA GLN A 85 44.89 43.74 -48.78
C GLN A 85 43.87 43.67 -47.64
N GLU A 86 43.97 44.57 -46.65
CA GLU A 86 43.01 44.67 -45.54
C GLU A 86 41.60 45.01 -46.04
N LYS A 87 41.49 45.97 -46.98
CA LYS A 87 40.21 46.29 -47.62
C LYS A 87 39.62 45.06 -48.32
N LYS A 88 40.42 44.34 -49.10
CA LYS A 88 39.98 43.13 -49.81
C LYS A 88 39.49 42.05 -48.82
N ASN A 89 40.29 41.74 -47.80
CA ASN A 89 39.96 40.73 -46.79
C ASN A 89 38.64 41.06 -46.05
N PHE A 90 38.46 42.32 -45.67
CA PHE A 90 37.25 42.77 -45.01
C PHE A 90 36.01 42.64 -45.91
N LEU A 91 36.11 43.10 -47.17
CA LEU A 91 35.00 43.06 -48.12
C LEU A 91 34.60 41.63 -48.46
N GLU A 92 35.55 40.73 -48.73
CA GLU A 92 35.25 39.31 -49.03
C GLU A 92 34.47 38.66 -47.88
N ARG A 93 34.94 38.85 -46.64
CA ARG A 93 34.26 38.33 -45.44
C ARG A 93 32.90 38.98 -45.24
N PHE A 94 32.80 40.29 -45.44
CA PHE A 94 31.54 41.02 -45.25
C PHE A 94 30.48 40.59 -46.28
N HIS A 95 30.83 40.50 -47.57
CA HIS A 95 29.89 40.08 -48.61
C HIS A 95 29.39 38.66 -48.39
N SER A 96 30.27 37.74 -47.94
CA SER A 96 29.85 36.39 -47.55
C SER A 96 28.87 36.37 -46.37
N LEU A 97 28.99 37.32 -45.43
CA LEU A 97 28.06 37.44 -44.30
C LEU A 97 26.73 38.07 -44.73
N ALA A 98 26.77 39.09 -45.60
CA ALA A 98 25.61 39.85 -46.02
C ALA A 98 24.72 39.08 -47.01
N SER A 99 25.28 38.20 -47.84
CA SER A 99 24.51 37.44 -48.85
C SER A 99 23.49 36.47 -48.25
N GLY A 100 23.68 36.05 -46.99
CA GLY A 100 22.77 35.16 -46.28
C GLY A 100 21.74 35.88 -45.40
N PHE A 101 21.74 37.22 -45.35
CA PHE A 101 20.91 37.97 -44.42
C PHE A 101 19.62 38.47 -45.09
N ALA A 102 18.46 37.99 -44.64
CA ALA A 102 17.15 38.38 -45.17
C ALA A 102 16.24 38.92 -44.06
N PHE A 103 15.45 39.94 -44.38
CA PHE A 103 14.44 40.47 -43.45
C PHE A 103 13.16 39.63 -43.51
N PRO A 104 12.46 39.42 -42.38
CA PRO A 104 11.27 38.60 -42.34
C PRO A 104 10.10 39.32 -43.04
N GLU A 105 9.29 38.56 -43.77
CA GLU A 105 8.10 39.07 -44.47
C GLU A 105 6.85 39.09 -43.58
N ASN A 106 6.85 38.32 -42.48
CA ASN A 106 5.72 38.19 -41.56
C ASN A 106 6.18 37.88 -40.13
N GLU A 107 5.23 37.96 -39.19
CA GLU A 107 5.46 37.75 -37.76
C GLU A 107 5.95 36.34 -37.40
N LYS A 108 5.66 35.31 -38.22
CA LYS A 108 6.02 33.91 -37.90
C LYS A 108 7.53 33.66 -37.97
N ASN A 109 8.22 34.35 -38.89
CA ASN A 109 9.66 34.16 -39.12
C ASN A 109 10.53 35.07 -38.22
N THR A 110 9.88 35.85 -37.35
CA THR A 110 10.51 36.85 -36.48
C THR A 110 11.51 36.23 -35.49
N PRO A 111 11.22 35.12 -34.77
CA PRO A 111 12.17 34.56 -33.80
C PRO A 111 13.44 34.00 -34.45
N GLU A 112 13.32 33.41 -35.64
CA GLU A 112 14.46 32.93 -36.41
C GLU A 112 15.32 34.11 -36.90
N PHE A 113 14.69 35.19 -37.37
CA PHE A 113 15.41 36.41 -37.75
C PHE A 113 16.21 37.02 -36.59
N VAL A 114 15.66 37.08 -35.36
CA VAL A 114 16.40 37.63 -34.20
C VAL A 114 17.70 36.83 -33.97
N LYS A 115 17.65 35.50 -34.10
CA LYS A 115 18.83 34.62 -34.00
C LYS A 115 19.82 34.83 -35.15
N GLU A 116 19.32 35.07 -36.35
CA GLU A 116 20.17 35.38 -37.51
C GLU A 116 20.82 36.76 -37.40
N LEU A 117 20.09 37.77 -36.92
CA LEU A 117 20.61 39.11 -36.65
C LEU A 117 21.69 39.08 -35.57
N ASP A 118 21.48 38.34 -34.49
CA ASP A 118 22.49 38.13 -33.44
C ASP A 118 23.81 37.58 -34.02
N LYS A 119 23.71 36.51 -34.83
CA LYS A 119 24.86 35.91 -35.50
C LYS A 119 25.53 36.88 -36.47
N PHE A 120 24.74 37.58 -37.29
CA PHE A 120 25.23 38.54 -38.27
C PHE A 120 25.98 39.69 -37.59
N VAL A 121 25.38 40.33 -36.59
CA VAL A 121 25.99 41.48 -35.89
C VAL A 121 27.28 41.06 -35.18
N LYS A 122 27.30 39.91 -34.50
CA LYS A 122 28.52 39.38 -33.87
C LYS A 122 29.62 39.11 -34.90
N ALA A 123 29.27 38.51 -36.04
CA ALA A 123 30.22 38.22 -37.10
C ALA A 123 30.73 39.50 -37.79
N ALA A 124 29.86 40.48 -38.04
CA ALA A 124 30.21 41.77 -38.62
C ALA A 124 31.11 42.58 -37.69
N ALA A 125 30.78 42.64 -36.39
CA ALA A 125 31.60 43.30 -35.37
C ALA A 125 32.98 42.62 -35.25
N LYS A 126 33.02 41.28 -35.26
CA LYS A 126 34.28 40.53 -35.28
C LYS A 126 35.11 40.84 -36.52
N ASN A 127 34.51 40.77 -37.71
CA ASN A 127 35.19 41.10 -38.97
C ASN A 127 35.74 42.53 -38.96
N PHE A 128 34.98 43.49 -38.44
CA PHE A 128 35.45 44.86 -38.27
C PHE A 128 36.63 44.95 -37.29
N SER A 129 36.58 44.21 -36.17
CA SER A 129 37.65 44.19 -35.17
C SER A 129 38.92 43.44 -35.60
N ASP A 130 38.81 42.47 -36.49
CA ASP A 130 39.94 41.68 -37.01
C ASP A 130 40.79 42.50 -37.99
N ASN A 131 40.19 43.49 -38.68
CA ASN A 131 40.84 44.33 -39.69
C ASN A 131 41.17 45.73 -39.12
N LYS A 132 41.89 45.76 -37.98
CA LYS A 132 42.15 46.99 -37.19
C LYS A 132 42.88 48.10 -37.98
N TYR A 133 43.66 47.72 -38.98
CA TYR A 133 44.45 48.65 -39.79
C TYR A 133 43.62 49.42 -40.81
N LEU A 134 42.40 48.96 -41.12
CA LEU A 134 41.48 49.70 -42.00
C LEU A 134 41.28 51.14 -41.55
N TYR A 135 41.16 51.38 -40.24
CA TYR A 135 40.93 52.72 -39.70
C TYR A 135 42.09 53.69 -39.99
N ALA A 136 43.32 53.18 -40.07
CA ALA A 136 44.50 53.99 -40.35
C ALA A 136 44.51 54.52 -41.81
N PHE A 137 43.88 53.80 -42.74
CA PHE A 137 43.90 54.12 -44.17
C PHE A 137 42.57 54.69 -44.69
N TYR A 138 41.45 54.30 -44.08
CA TYR A 138 40.08 54.60 -44.53
C TYR A 138 39.25 55.19 -43.39
N ARG A 139 39.77 56.23 -42.74
CA ARG A 139 39.27 56.72 -41.44
C ARG A 139 37.78 57.07 -41.47
N ASN A 140 37.30 57.73 -42.52
CA ASN A 140 35.92 58.20 -42.61
C ASN A 140 34.95 57.05 -42.93
N GLU A 141 35.35 56.17 -43.84
CA GLU A 141 34.56 55.02 -44.29
C GLU A 141 34.43 53.97 -43.18
N THR A 142 35.54 53.68 -42.51
CA THR A 142 35.55 52.75 -41.37
C THR A 142 34.78 53.28 -40.18
N ARG A 143 34.82 54.59 -39.94
CA ARG A 143 33.97 55.23 -38.94
C ARG A 143 32.49 55.03 -39.26
N ALA A 144 32.07 55.26 -40.50
CA ALA A 144 30.67 55.05 -40.92
C ALA A 144 30.24 53.57 -40.79
N VAL A 145 31.11 52.62 -41.15
CA VAL A 145 30.86 51.18 -40.95
C VAL A 145 30.71 50.85 -39.46
N GLY A 146 31.62 51.34 -38.62
CA GLY A 146 31.57 51.12 -37.17
C GLY A 146 30.32 51.72 -36.52
N GLU A 147 29.92 52.93 -36.92
CA GLU A 147 28.68 53.58 -36.47
C GLU A 147 27.43 52.75 -36.85
N ALA A 148 27.39 52.21 -38.08
CA ALA A 148 26.29 51.36 -38.53
C ALA A 148 26.24 49.98 -37.82
N ILE A 149 27.40 49.36 -37.57
CA ILE A 149 27.48 48.11 -36.77
C ILE A 149 27.00 48.36 -35.34
N ASN A 150 27.43 49.47 -34.71
CA ASN A 150 26.99 49.82 -33.36
C ASN A 150 25.47 50.06 -33.31
N ALA A 151 24.90 50.73 -34.32
CA ALA A 151 23.46 50.93 -34.42
C ALA A 151 22.69 49.60 -34.55
N LEU A 152 23.22 48.64 -35.32
CA LEU A 152 22.64 47.30 -35.42
C LEU A 152 22.77 46.51 -34.11
N ASN A 153 23.88 46.65 -33.40
CA ASN A 153 24.06 45.98 -32.10
C ASN A 153 23.09 46.52 -31.04
N ALA A 154 22.88 47.84 -30.99
CA ALA A 154 21.88 48.44 -30.10
C ALA A 154 20.47 47.89 -30.39
N ALA A 155 20.07 47.84 -31.67
CA ALA A 155 18.77 47.29 -32.05
C ALA A 155 18.64 45.78 -31.75
N ARG A 156 19.73 45.03 -31.88
CA ARG A 156 19.79 43.60 -31.49
C ARG A 156 19.61 43.42 -29.98
N GLU A 157 20.23 44.25 -29.16
CA GLU A 157 20.04 44.23 -27.70
C GLU A 157 18.59 44.53 -27.30
N GLU A 158 17.94 45.49 -27.96
CA GLU A 158 16.51 45.80 -27.74
C GLU A 158 15.61 44.60 -28.10
N LEU A 159 15.86 43.93 -29.22
CA LEU A 159 15.10 42.73 -29.62
C LEU A 159 15.31 41.57 -28.62
N GLU A 160 16.54 41.36 -28.17
CA GLU A 160 16.86 40.33 -27.17
C GLU A 160 16.12 40.57 -25.84
N GLN A 161 15.97 41.84 -25.43
CA GLN A 161 15.19 42.19 -24.24
C GLN A 161 13.70 41.87 -24.41
N ILE A 162 13.12 42.14 -25.58
CA ILE A 162 11.71 41.84 -25.86
C ILE A 162 11.48 40.33 -25.87
N GLU A 163 12.36 39.56 -26.52
CA GLU A 163 12.30 38.09 -26.55
C GLU A 163 12.35 37.52 -25.12
N LYS A 164 13.33 37.94 -24.31
CA LYS A 164 13.47 37.51 -22.91
C LYS A 164 12.24 37.86 -22.05
N GLN A 165 11.62 39.02 -22.27
CA GLN A 165 10.41 39.39 -21.54
C GLN A 165 9.21 38.51 -21.94
N GLY A 166 9.05 38.23 -23.24
CA GLY A 166 8.01 37.35 -23.75
C GLY A 166 8.18 35.90 -23.25
N GLU A 167 9.40 35.37 -23.31
CA GLU A 167 9.73 34.03 -22.79
C GLU A 167 9.47 33.93 -21.29
N LYS A 168 9.84 34.95 -20.51
CA LYS A 168 9.58 34.99 -19.07
C LYS A 168 8.08 34.90 -18.78
N GLN A 169 7.27 35.73 -19.44
CA GLN A 169 5.81 35.74 -19.24
C GLN A 169 5.14 34.44 -19.71
N ALA A 170 5.59 33.86 -20.83
CA ALA A 170 5.10 32.57 -21.30
C ALA A 170 5.50 31.43 -20.35
N GLY A 171 6.72 31.47 -19.79
CA GLY A 171 7.20 30.53 -18.78
C GLY A 171 6.44 30.62 -17.45
N GLU A 172 6.03 31.82 -17.03
CA GLU A 172 5.14 32.00 -15.88
C GLU A 172 3.76 31.35 -16.11
N CYS A 173 3.19 31.50 -17.31
CA CYS A 173 1.94 30.81 -17.68
C CYS A 173 2.11 29.28 -17.68
N GLU A 174 3.20 28.76 -18.24
CA GLU A 174 3.51 27.32 -18.26
C GLU A 174 3.64 26.75 -16.84
N ALA A 175 4.29 27.49 -15.93
CA ALA A 175 4.42 27.08 -14.53
C ALA A 175 3.06 26.98 -13.82
N VAL A 176 2.10 27.84 -14.16
CA VAL A 176 0.72 27.76 -13.63
C VAL A 176 -0.01 26.56 -14.22
N LEU A 177 0.11 26.29 -15.52
CA LEU A 177 -0.50 25.10 -16.15
C LEU A 177 0.00 23.80 -15.52
N GLN A 178 1.31 23.68 -15.25
CA GLN A 178 1.88 22.51 -14.58
C GLN A 178 1.32 22.32 -13.15
N LYS A 179 1.09 23.41 -12.41
CA LYS A 179 0.46 23.35 -11.08
C LYS A 179 -0.99 22.91 -11.16
N ILE A 180 -1.75 23.42 -12.14
CA ILE A 180 -3.14 22.99 -12.39
C ILE A 180 -3.19 21.50 -12.70
N SER A 181 -2.29 20.98 -13.55
CA SER A 181 -2.24 19.53 -13.84
C SER A 181 -1.90 18.68 -12.62
N ARG A 182 -1.02 19.15 -11.73
CA ARG A 182 -0.75 18.45 -10.46
C ARG A 182 -1.98 18.43 -9.54
N LEU A 183 -2.72 19.54 -9.47
CA LEU A 183 -3.98 19.60 -8.72
C LEU A 183 -5.03 18.61 -9.25
N GLU A 184 -5.17 18.50 -10.58
CA GLU A 184 -6.05 17.51 -11.22
C GLU A 184 -5.67 16.08 -10.80
N LEU A 185 -4.38 15.76 -10.79
CA LEU A 185 -3.87 14.44 -10.41
C LEU A 185 -4.09 14.13 -8.92
N THR A 186 -3.71 15.04 -8.01
CA THR A 186 -3.90 14.87 -6.56
C THR A 186 -5.39 14.71 -6.23
N ARG A 187 -6.26 15.44 -6.93
CA ARG A 187 -7.71 15.30 -6.78
C ARG A 187 -8.21 13.91 -7.18
N ALA A 188 -7.80 13.41 -8.34
CA ALA A 188 -8.18 12.07 -8.79
C ALA A 188 -7.78 11.00 -7.76
N SER A 189 -6.55 11.06 -7.25
CA SER A 189 -6.07 10.15 -6.20
C SER A 189 -6.87 10.26 -4.90
N ALA A 190 -7.27 11.46 -4.50
CA ALA A 190 -8.09 11.65 -3.30
C ALA A 190 -9.51 11.08 -3.44
N VAL A 191 -10.11 11.16 -4.63
CA VAL A 191 -11.43 10.55 -4.92
C VAL A 191 -11.35 9.02 -4.84
N GLU A 192 -10.30 8.43 -5.41
CA GLU A 192 -10.08 6.98 -5.33
C GLU A 192 -9.86 6.52 -3.88
N ALA A 193 -9.00 7.21 -3.13
CA ALA A 193 -8.75 6.90 -1.73
C ALA A 193 -10.02 7.07 -0.85
N ALA A 194 -10.88 8.06 -1.15
CA ALA A 194 -12.15 8.24 -0.45
C ALA A 194 -13.13 7.09 -0.74
N ARG A 195 -13.14 6.58 -1.97
CA ARG A 195 -13.93 5.40 -2.35
C ARG A 195 -13.43 4.15 -1.64
N GLU A 196 -12.12 3.91 -1.63
CA GLU A 196 -11.52 2.78 -0.92
C GLU A 196 -11.85 2.83 0.58
N LYS A 197 -11.74 4.00 1.22
CA LYS A 197 -12.17 4.19 2.61
C LYS A 197 -13.63 3.81 2.82
N GLN A 198 -14.53 4.21 1.92
CA GLN A 198 -15.95 3.88 2.04
C GLN A 198 -16.18 2.36 1.95
N GLU A 199 -15.47 1.68 1.06
CA GLU A 199 -15.52 0.21 0.93
C GLU A 199 -14.97 -0.48 2.18
N LEU A 200 -13.85 0.01 2.74
CA LEU A 200 -13.28 -0.48 4.00
C LEU A 200 -14.23 -0.29 5.18
N MET A 201 -14.91 0.86 5.28
CA MET A 201 -15.90 1.13 6.33
C MET A 201 -17.08 0.15 6.28
N GLN A 202 -17.62 -0.12 5.09
CA GLN A 202 -18.67 -1.13 4.92
C GLN A 202 -18.19 -2.53 5.33
N LYS A 203 -16.94 -2.87 4.99
CA LYS A 203 -16.32 -4.13 5.39
C LYS A 203 -16.12 -4.24 6.90
N ILE A 204 -15.73 -3.14 7.56
CA ILE A 204 -15.61 -3.06 9.03
C ILE A 204 -16.98 -3.28 9.68
N GLU A 205 -18.04 -2.63 9.20
CA GLU A 205 -19.39 -2.81 9.74
C GLU A 205 -19.83 -4.27 9.65
N LYS A 206 -19.60 -4.92 8.50
CA LYS A 206 -19.88 -6.35 8.32
C LYS A 206 -19.06 -7.23 9.27
N LEU A 207 -17.75 -7.01 9.35
CA LEU A 207 -16.86 -7.78 10.22
C LEU A 207 -17.15 -7.55 11.70
N ARG A 208 -17.63 -6.38 12.11
CA ARG A 208 -18.09 -6.11 13.48
C ARG A 208 -19.33 -6.92 13.82
N ALA A 209 -20.28 -7.03 12.89
CA ALA A 209 -21.46 -7.89 13.07
C ALA A 209 -21.05 -9.37 13.18
N GLU A 210 -20.18 -9.84 12.28
CA GLU A 210 -19.64 -11.21 12.30
C GLU A 210 -18.86 -11.49 13.59
N SER A 211 -18.01 -10.57 14.04
CA SER A 211 -17.26 -10.70 15.31
C SER A 211 -18.20 -10.75 16.51
N ALA A 212 -19.23 -9.91 16.56
CA ALA A 212 -20.18 -9.90 17.66
C ALA A 212 -21.00 -11.20 17.72
N GLU A 213 -21.34 -11.78 16.57
CA GLU A 213 -22.00 -13.08 16.48
C GLU A 213 -21.06 -14.22 16.89
N ALA A 214 -19.82 -14.21 16.40
CA ALA A 214 -18.79 -15.17 16.78
C ALA A 214 -18.49 -15.11 18.29
N ASP A 215 -18.47 -13.92 18.90
CA ASP A 215 -18.28 -13.75 20.34
C ASP A 215 -19.45 -14.34 21.14
N LYS A 216 -20.69 -14.11 20.71
CA LYS A 216 -21.87 -14.75 21.33
C LYS A 216 -21.81 -16.26 21.21
N SER A 217 -21.39 -16.78 20.05
CA SER A 217 -21.21 -18.21 19.81
C SER A 217 -20.12 -18.79 20.72
N ALA A 218 -18.97 -18.13 20.82
CA ALA A 218 -17.88 -18.55 21.70
C ALA A 218 -18.28 -18.52 23.18
N GLU A 219 -19.05 -17.53 23.63
CA GLU A 219 -19.54 -17.48 25.01
C GLU A 219 -20.56 -18.60 25.31
N ARG A 220 -21.41 -18.96 24.35
CA ARG A 220 -22.26 -20.15 24.47
C ARG A 220 -21.42 -21.42 24.53
N ALA A 221 -20.48 -21.58 23.61
CA ALA A 221 -19.58 -22.73 23.56
C ALA A 221 -18.76 -22.90 24.84
N LYS A 222 -18.32 -21.80 25.48
CA LYS A 222 -17.66 -21.85 26.80
C LYS A 222 -18.58 -22.37 27.91
N LYS A 223 -19.83 -21.90 27.96
CA LYS A 223 -20.81 -22.37 28.95
C LYS A 223 -21.14 -23.85 28.75
N ASP A 224 -21.35 -24.25 27.50
CA ASP A 224 -21.61 -25.63 27.13
C ASP A 224 -20.39 -26.51 27.44
N ALA A 225 -19.18 -26.04 27.14
CA ALA A 225 -17.95 -26.76 27.48
C ALA A 225 -17.76 -26.90 29.00
N GLN A 226 -18.10 -25.89 29.79
CA GLN A 226 -18.08 -26.01 31.24
C GLN A 226 -19.06 -27.08 31.73
N ARG A 227 -20.30 -27.08 31.22
CA ARG A 227 -21.30 -28.09 31.54
C ARG A 227 -20.83 -29.50 31.18
N LEU A 228 -20.26 -29.67 29.98
CA LEU A 228 -19.74 -30.97 29.52
C LEU A 228 -18.53 -31.44 30.35
N ARG A 229 -17.69 -30.52 30.83
CA ARG A 229 -16.59 -30.86 31.76
C ARG A 229 -17.12 -31.34 33.11
N GLU A 230 -18.17 -30.70 33.64
CA GLU A 230 -18.85 -31.14 34.86
C GLU A 230 -19.51 -32.51 34.66
N GLU A 231 -20.10 -32.75 33.50
CA GLU A 231 -20.69 -34.04 33.12
C GLU A 231 -19.64 -35.15 33.01
N ILE A 232 -18.49 -34.89 32.36
CA ILE A 232 -17.36 -35.83 32.34
C ILE A 232 -16.90 -36.14 33.76
N ALA A 233 -16.69 -35.13 34.60
CA ALA A 233 -16.25 -35.35 35.97
C ALA A 233 -17.23 -36.23 36.77
N HIS A 234 -18.54 -36.03 36.56
CA HIS A 234 -19.58 -36.86 37.17
C HIS A 234 -19.55 -38.30 36.64
N VAL A 235 -19.45 -38.47 35.32
CA VAL A 235 -19.41 -39.77 34.64
C VAL A 235 -18.17 -40.57 35.02
N GLU A 236 -16.99 -39.93 35.02
CA GLU A 236 -15.72 -40.54 35.45
C GLU A 236 -15.77 -40.95 36.92
N LYS A 237 -16.31 -40.08 37.80
CA LYS A 237 -16.51 -40.42 39.21
C LYS A 237 -17.46 -41.61 39.38
N SER A 238 -18.54 -41.66 38.59
CA SER A 238 -19.52 -42.76 38.63
C SER A 238 -18.90 -44.08 38.16
N ALA A 239 -18.12 -44.04 37.08
CA ALA A 239 -17.36 -45.19 36.58
C ALA A 239 -16.34 -45.67 37.62
N PHE A 240 -15.62 -44.74 38.25
CA PHE A 240 -14.64 -45.05 39.30
C PHE A 240 -15.28 -45.76 40.49
N VAL A 241 -16.41 -45.25 41.00
CA VAL A 241 -17.13 -45.88 42.12
C VAL A 241 -17.55 -47.31 41.77
N LEU A 242 -18.13 -47.53 40.58
CA LEU A 242 -18.54 -48.87 40.13
C LEU A 242 -17.35 -49.84 39.97
N LYS A 243 -16.22 -49.35 39.45
CA LYS A 243 -14.98 -50.14 39.36
C LYS A 243 -14.42 -50.45 40.76
N GLN A 244 -14.49 -49.51 41.69
CA GLN A 244 -14.07 -49.72 43.08
C GLN A 244 -14.97 -50.74 43.78
N GLU A 245 -16.29 -50.68 43.57
CA GLU A 245 -17.25 -51.68 44.05
C GLU A 245 -16.91 -53.07 43.50
N ALA A 246 -16.71 -53.19 42.17
CA ALA A 246 -16.30 -54.42 41.53
C ALA A 246 -14.98 -54.98 42.12
N TYR A 247 -13.97 -54.12 42.31
CA TYR A 247 -12.70 -54.53 42.92
C TYR A 247 -12.85 -54.95 44.38
N SER A 248 -13.72 -54.29 45.15
CA SER A 248 -13.94 -54.65 46.57
C SER A 248 -14.51 -56.05 46.74
N VAL A 249 -15.30 -56.53 45.77
CA VAL A 249 -15.80 -57.92 45.73
C VAL A 249 -14.65 -58.89 45.43
N PHE A 250 -13.67 -58.50 44.63
CA PHE A 250 -12.53 -59.35 44.29
C PHE A 250 -11.42 -59.36 45.35
N ALA A 251 -11.22 -58.28 46.10
CA ALA A 251 -10.12 -58.16 47.06
C ALA A 251 -9.97 -59.36 48.04
N PRO A 252 -11.05 -59.98 48.55
CA PRO A 252 -10.96 -61.19 49.36
C PRO A 252 -10.46 -62.45 48.62
N LEU A 253 -10.58 -62.49 47.29
CA LEU A 253 -10.15 -63.60 46.44
C LEU A 253 -8.70 -63.51 46.01
N GLU A 254 -8.10 -62.32 46.06
CA GLU A 254 -6.76 -62.05 45.53
C GLU A 254 -5.69 -62.94 46.17
N ARG A 255 -5.67 -63.01 47.52
CA ARG A 255 -4.67 -63.80 48.26
C ARG A 255 -4.86 -65.31 48.08
N PRO A 256 -6.08 -65.88 48.21
CA PRO A 256 -6.33 -67.27 47.86
C PRO A 256 -5.95 -67.61 46.41
N LEU A 257 -6.31 -66.75 45.45
CA LEU A 257 -6.01 -66.93 44.04
C LEU A 257 -4.49 -66.97 43.79
N ARG A 258 -3.72 -66.05 44.39
CA ARG A 258 -2.25 -66.05 44.35
C ARG A 258 -1.63 -67.38 44.81
N LYS A 259 -2.21 -68.03 45.82
CA LYS A 259 -1.72 -69.32 46.33
C LYS A 259 -2.06 -70.49 45.41
N MET A 260 -3.18 -70.40 44.70
CA MET A 260 -3.70 -71.48 43.86
C MET A 260 -3.36 -71.38 42.39
N GLN A 261 -2.95 -70.21 41.89
CA GLN A 261 -2.75 -69.99 40.45
C GLN A 261 -1.87 -71.09 39.80
N LYS A 262 -0.83 -71.57 40.50
CA LYS A 262 0.08 -72.62 40.02
C LYS A 262 -0.49 -74.04 40.04
N SER A 263 -1.62 -74.24 40.71
CA SER A 263 -2.32 -75.53 40.84
C SER A 263 -3.53 -75.66 39.89
N ILE A 264 -3.86 -74.60 39.15
CA ILE A 264 -4.93 -74.64 38.13
C ILE A 264 -4.40 -75.38 36.91
N LEU A 265 -4.97 -76.56 36.62
CA LEU A 265 -4.54 -77.43 35.52
C LEU A 265 -5.07 -76.97 34.15
N ASP A 266 -6.20 -76.27 34.12
CA ASP A 266 -6.75 -75.70 32.89
C ASP A 266 -5.91 -74.49 32.46
N LYS A 267 -5.31 -74.57 31.26
CA LYS A 267 -4.41 -73.54 30.74
C LYS A 267 -5.08 -72.17 30.57
N ARG A 268 -6.37 -72.14 30.20
CA ARG A 268 -7.13 -70.89 30.01
C ARG A 268 -7.48 -70.29 31.36
N LEU A 269 -7.98 -71.08 32.31
CA LEU A 269 -8.30 -70.58 33.65
C LEU A 269 -7.04 -70.18 34.43
N ALA A 270 -5.90 -70.84 34.22
CA ALA A 270 -4.62 -70.43 34.79
C ALA A 270 -4.16 -69.06 34.25
N GLN A 271 -4.32 -68.80 32.95
CA GLN A 271 -4.03 -67.50 32.34
C GLN A 271 -4.93 -66.39 32.89
N VAL A 272 -6.23 -66.65 33.02
CA VAL A 272 -7.18 -65.71 33.61
C VAL A 272 -6.81 -65.44 35.08
N ALA A 273 -6.49 -66.49 35.85
CA ALA A 273 -6.05 -66.36 37.23
C ALA A 273 -4.79 -65.50 37.39
N ASP A 274 -3.77 -65.74 36.56
CA ASP A 274 -2.54 -64.95 36.56
C ASP A 274 -2.83 -63.47 36.20
N ALA A 275 -3.64 -63.21 35.18
CA ALA A 275 -4.03 -61.87 34.77
C ALA A 275 -4.86 -61.13 35.85
N CYS A 276 -5.71 -61.84 36.57
CA CYS A 276 -6.51 -61.28 37.67
C CYS A 276 -5.67 -60.88 38.88
N VAL A 277 -4.65 -61.69 39.19
CA VAL A 277 -3.70 -61.40 40.26
C VAL A 277 -2.88 -60.14 39.97
N GLU A 278 -2.56 -59.89 38.69
CA GLU A 278 -1.88 -58.68 38.26
C GLU A 278 -2.81 -57.46 38.24
N ASN A 279 -3.99 -57.59 37.62
CA ASN A 279 -4.98 -56.53 37.54
C ASN A 279 -6.39 -57.08 37.22
N PHE A 280 -7.13 -57.43 38.28
CA PHE A 280 -8.50 -57.92 38.18
C PHE A 280 -9.42 -57.05 37.33
N LEU A 281 -9.41 -55.72 37.54
CA LEU A 281 -10.32 -54.83 36.82
C LEU A 281 -10.05 -54.86 35.32
N LYS A 282 -8.78 -54.87 34.94
CA LYS A 282 -8.38 -54.96 33.54
C LYS A 282 -8.79 -56.30 32.92
N GLU A 283 -8.58 -57.41 33.63
CA GLU A 283 -8.97 -58.74 33.11
C GLU A 283 -10.49 -58.89 33.02
N ALA A 284 -11.24 -58.39 34.02
CA ALA A 284 -12.70 -58.40 34.00
C ALA A 284 -13.28 -57.53 32.88
N GLU A 285 -12.68 -56.37 32.59
CA GLU A 285 -13.03 -55.57 31.43
C GLU A 285 -12.70 -56.29 30.12
N CYS A 286 -11.53 -56.92 30.01
CA CYS A 286 -11.13 -57.69 28.84
C CYS A 286 -12.07 -58.87 28.56
N GLU A 287 -12.42 -59.65 29.59
CA GLU A 287 -13.33 -60.78 29.45
C GLU A 287 -14.75 -60.33 29.08
N LEU A 288 -15.24 -59.26 29.71
CA LEU A 288 -16.54 -58.68 29.41
C LEU A 288 -16.61 -58.13 27.98
N HIS A 289 -15.53 -57.51 27.49
CA HIS A 289 -15.44 -57.06 26.10
C HIS A 289 -15.36 -58.22 25.09
N ALA A 290 -14.62 -59.28 25.42
CA ALA A 290 -14.38 -60.39 24.49
C ALA A 290 -15.56 -61.38 24.42
N SER A 291 -16.17 -61.68 25.56
CA SER A 291 -17.18 -62.75 25.70
C SER A 291 -18.56 -62.24 26.08
N GLY A 292 -18.67 -60.99 26.54
CA GLY A 292 -19.93 -60.43 27.02
C GLY A 292 -20.38 -60.97 28.38
N SER A 293 -19.53 -61.70 29.12
CA SER A 293 -19.82 -62.22 30.47
C SER A 293 -18.54 -62.37 31.29
N LEU A 294 -18.64 -62.59 32.60
CA LEU A 294 -17.49 -62.92 33.47
C LEU A 294 -17.37 -64.43 33.74
N SER A 295 -17.66 -65.27 32.75
CA SER A 295 -17.79 -66.72 32.93
C SER A 295 -16.52 -67.42 33.42
N ASP A 296 -15.36 -67.08 32.85
CA ASP A 296 -14.08 -67.67 33.20
C ASP A 296 -13.59 -67.13 34.55
N LEU A 297 -13.79 -65.84 34.82
CA LEU A 297 -13.61 -65.24 36.13
C LEU A 297 -14.42 -65.91 37.25
N VAL A 298 -15.69 -66.21 36.99
CA VAL A 298 -16.55 -66.93 37.95
C VAL A 298 -16.03 -68.36 38.16
N LYS A 299 -15.61 -69.06 37.11
CA LYS A 299 -15.01 -70.41 37.26
C LYS A 299 -13.73 -70.37 38.11
N VAL A 300 -12.86 -69.39 37.88
CA VAL A 300 -11.66 -69.20 38.68
C VAL A 300 -12.01 -68.92 40.14
N ALA A 301 -13.02 -68.07 40.40
CA ALA A 301 -13.49 -67.77 41.75
C ALA A 301 -14.09 -69.00 42.47
N VAL A 302 -14.85 -69.84 41.76
CA VAL A 302 -15.42 -71.09 42.31
C VAL A 302 -14.31 -72.10 42.65
N LEU A 303 -13.30 -72.26 41.78
CA LEU A 303 -12.13 -73.09 42.07
C LEU A 303 -11.40 -72.60 43.33
N VAL A 304 -11.37 -71.28 43.54
CA VAL A 304 -10.80 -70.68 44.74
C VAL A 304 -11.59 -71.04 45.99
N GLU A 305 -12.93 -71.00 45.91
CA GLU A 305 -13.82 -71.35 47.01
C GLU A 305 -13.70 -72.82 47.42
N GLU A 306 -13.68 -73.75 46.47
CA GLU A 306 -13.59 -75.20 46.74
C GLU A 306 -12.33 -75.56 47.54
N LYS A 307 -11.26 -74.81 47.30
CA LYS A 307 -9.94 -75.03 47.89
C LYS A 307 -9.64 -74.13 49.06
N ILE A 308 -10.52 -73.20 49.41
CA ILE A 308 -10.21 -72.28 50.50
C ILE A 308 -10.11 -72.96 51.87
N LYS A 309 -10.85 -74.05 52.09
CA LYS A 309 -10.75 -74.85 53.33
C LYS A 309 -9.35 -75.44 53.56
N GLU A 310 -8.61 -75.69 52.48
CA GLU A 310 -7.23 -76.18 52.55
C GLU A 310 -6.21 -75.02 52.71
N LEU A 311 -6.62 -73.77 52.43
CA LEU A 311 -5.72 -72.62 52.25
C LEU A 311 -5.89 -71.50 53.30
N ALA A 312 -7.09 -71.36 53.84
CA ALA A 312 -7.44 -70.43 54.91
C ALA A 312 -7.32 -71.18 56.24
N ARG A 313 -6.58 -70.62 57.18
CA ARG A 313 -6.46 -71.13 58.55
C ARG A 313 -7.44 -70.43 59.51
N ASP A 314 -8.35 -69.61 58.95
CA ASP A 314 -9.25 -68.70 59.64
C ASP A 314 -10.64 -68.74 58.98
N GLU A 315 -11.66 -69.07 59.76
CA GLU A 315 -13.07 -69.12 59.33
C GLU A 315 -13.57 -67.78 58.78
N LYS A 316 -12.98 -66.65 59.23
CA LYS A 316 -13.33 -65.31 58.77
C LYS A 316 -12.82 -65.02 57.35
N GLU A 317 -11.68 -65.57 56.95
CA GLU A 317 -11.22 -65.47 55.55
C GLU A 317 -12.09 -66.34 54.64
N GLU A 318 -12.45 -67.55 55.09
CA GLU A 318 -13.35 -68.43 54.33
C GLU A 318 -14.72 -67.78 54.07
N ALA A 319 -15.34 -67.20 55.11
CA ALA A 319 -16.65 -66.56 54.99
C ALA A 319 -16.64 -65.41 53.96
N LYS A 320 -15.60 -64.57 53.97
CA LYS A 320 -15.45 -63.45 53.04
C LYS A 320 -15.26 -63.90 51.59
N THR A 321 -14.51 -64.98 51.36
CA THR A 321 -14.34 -65.55 50.02
C THR A 321 -15.64 -66.16 49.51
N ARG A 322 -16.38 -66.93 50.32
CA ARG A 322 -17.69 -67.47 49.90
C ARG A 322 -18.66 -66.36 49.54
N GLU A 323 -18.70 -65.29 50.34
CA GLU A 323 -19.52 -64.11 50.05
C GLU A 323 -19.10 -63.44 48.74
N ALA A 324 -17.79 -63.24 48.50
CA ALA A 324 -17.27 -62.69 47.25
C ALA A 324 -17.63 -63.54 46.02
N VAL A 325 -17.49 -64.87 46.10
CA VAL A 325 -17.84 -65.78 45.00
C VAL A 325 -19.35 -65.77 44.73
N ALA A 326 -20.18 -65.74 45.77
CA ALA A 326 -21.63 -65.63 45.62
C ALA A 326 -22.04 -64.32 44.91
N VAL A 327 -21.39 -63.20 45.24
CA VAL A 327 -21.65 -61.89 44.60
C VAL A 327 -21.16 -61.85 43.14
N LEU A 328 -20.02 -62.49 42.82
CA LEU A 328 -19.55 -62.67 41.44
C LEU A 328 -20.51 -63.55 40.63
N HIS A 329 -20.89 -64.71 41.17
CA HIS A 329 -21.81 -65.65 40.53
C HIS A 329 -23.21 -65.05 40.34
N GLY A 330 -23.65 -64.17 41.24
CA GLY A 330 -24.91 -63.44 41.14
C GLY A 330 -24.95 -62.34 40.07
N GLY A 331 -23.84 -62.09 39.36
CA GLY A 331 -23.77 -61.14 38.25
C GLY A 331 -23.75 -59.66 38.67
N SER A 332 -23.63 -59.35 39.97
CA SER A 332 -23.60 -57.97 40.46
C SER A 332 -22.35 -57.22 39.98
N VAL A 333 -21.20 -57.90 39.97
CA VAL A 333 -19.93 -57.35 39.47
C VAL A 333 -19.98 -57.10 37.97
N GLU A 334 -20.55 -58.04 37.20
CA GLU A 334 -20.75 -57.88 35.76
C GLU A 334 -21.62 -56.66 35.45
N LYS A 335 -22.74 -56.50 36.18
CA LYS A 335 -23.63 -55.36 36.03
C LYS A 335 -22.95 -54.03 36.36
N ALA A 336 -22.12 -54.00 37.42
CA ALA A 336 -21.37 -52.81 37.80
C ALA A 336 -20.33 -52.43 36.74
N LEU A 337 -19.57 -53.40 36.22
CA LEU A 337 -18.57 -53.17 35.19
C LEU A 337 -19.17 -52.78 33.84
N ARG A 338 -20.27 -53.40 33.40
CA ARG A 338 -21.00 -52.97 32.19
C ARG A 338 -21.40 -51.51 32.27
N LYS A 339 -21.98 -51.10 33.41
CA LYS A 339 -22.40 -49.73 33.64
C LYS A 339 -21.20 -48.75 33.72
N ALA A 340 -20.07 -49.19 34.27
CA ALA A 340 -18.84 -48.40 34.26
C ALA A 340 -18.30 -48.17 32.84
N LEU A 341 -18.30 -49.21 31.99
CA LEU A 341 -17.89 -49.11 30.59
C LEU A 341 -18.83 -48.24 29.75
N GLU A 342 -20.13 -48.27 30.02
CA GLU A 342 -21.11 -47.36 29.42
C GLU A 342 -20.78 -45.90 29.74
N PHE A 343 -20.47 -45.59 31.01
CA PHE A 343 -20.02 -44.27 31.43
C PHE A 343 -18.72 -43.86 30.73
N GLU A 344 -17.73 -44.73 30.60
CA GLU A 344 -16.49 -44.41 29.87
C GLU A 344 -16.72 -44.16 28.37
N SER A 345 -17.67 -44.87 27.76
CA SER A 345 -18.09 -44.61 26.38
C SER A 345 -18.78 -43.25 26.23
N GLN A 346 -19.66 -42.89 27.17
CA GLN A 346 -20.29 -41.56 27.24
C GLN A 346 -19.24 -40.46 27.38
N ALA A 347 -18.25 -40.63 28.26
CA ALA A 347 -17.16 -39.66 28.43
C ALA A 347 -16.37 -39.43 27.12
N LYS A 348 -16.11 -40.49 26.34
CA LYS A 348 -15.44 -40.36 25.02
C LYS A 348 -16.27 -39.57 24.01
N VAL A 349 -17.60 -39.70 24.03
CA VAL A 349 -18.50 -38.92 23.17
C VAL A 349 -18.48 -37.45 23.59
N ILE A 350 -18.63 -37.18 24.89
CA ILE A 350 -18.60 -35.82 25.44
C ILE A 350 -17.26 -35.13 25.16
N LEU A 351 -16.13 -35.86 25.24
CA LEU A 351 -14.80 -35.33 24.90
C LEU A 351 -14.68 -34.93 23.42
N LYS A 352 -15.36 -35.62 22.50
CA LYS A 352 -15.39 -35.20 21.08
C LYS A 352 -16.17 -33.91 20.90
N GLU A 353 -17.31 -33.78 21.59
CA GLU A 353 -18.13 -32.56 21.57
C GLU A 353 -17.36 -31.37 22.17
N LEU A 354 -16.62 -31.58 23.26
CA LEU A 354 -15.76 -30.55 23.85
C LEU A 354 -14.72 -29.99 22.86
N ARG A 355 -14.06 -30.86 22.08
CA ARG A 355 -13.08 -30.41 21.08
C ARG A 355 -13.71 -29.51 20.01
N GLN A 356 -14.91 -29.85 19.55
CA GLN A 356 -15.65 -29.03 18.56
C GLN A 356 -16.03 -27.66 19.12
N LEU A 357 -16.37 -27.58 20.41
CA LEU A 357 -16.64 -26.30 21.08
C LEU A 357 -15.36 -25.45 21.24
N GLU A 358 -14.22 -26.07 21.49
CA GLU A 358 -12.91 -25.38 21.55
C GLU A 358 -12.49 -24.82 20.18
N GLU A 359 -12.73 -25.56 19.09
CA GLU A 359 -12.52 -25.07 17.71
C GLU A 359 -13.41 -23.86 17.38
N THR A 360 -14.66 -23.85 17.88
CA THR A 360 -15.58 -22.72 17.72
C THR A 360 -15.05 -21.45 18.40
N SER A 361 -14.42 -21.59 19.57
CA SER A 361 -13.73 -20.49 20.25
C SER A 361 -12.51 -19.97 19.47
N ALA A 362 -11.72 -20.88 18.87
CA ALA A 362 -10.57 -20.49 18.04
C ALA A 362 -10.98 -19.74 16.76
N SER A 363 -12.10 -20.13 16.16
CA SER A 363 -12.68 -19.44 15.01
C SER A 363 -13.04 -17.98 15.32
N ALA A 364 -13.61 -17.70 16.50
CA ALA A 364 -13.92 -16.34 16.94
C ALA A 364 -12.66 -15.46 17.07
N ALA A 365 -11.54 -16.02 17.53
CA ALA A 365 -10.27 -15.30 17.60
C ALA A 365 -9.75 -14.90 16.20
N SER A 366 -9.89 -15.78 15.21
CA SER A 366 -9.50 -15.49 13.81
C SER A 366 -10.33 -14.35 13.20
N VAL A 367 -11.63 -14.28 13.51
CA VAL A 367 -12.50 -13.17 13.03
C VAL A 367 -12.07 -11.83 13.63
N ARG A 368 -11.69 -11.80 14.92
CA ARG A 368 -11.16 -10.59 15.56
C ARG A 368 -9.85 -10.12 14.95
N GLU A 369 -8.94 -11.05 14.63
CA GLU A 369 -7.68 -10.71 13.96
C GLU A 369 -7.92 -10.10 12.57
N LYS A 370 -8.85 -10.66 11.79
CA LYS A 370 -9.27 -10.09 10.51
C LYS A 370 -9.89 -8.70 10.67
N LEU A 371 -10.74 -8.48 11.67
CA LEU A 371 -11.31 -7.18 11.98
C LEU A 371 -10.21 -6.16 12.30
N ALA A 372 -9.28 -6.50 13.20
CA ALA A 372 -8.17 -5.62 13.59
C ALA A 372 -7.28 -5.25 12.40
N ALA A 373 -7.00 -6.20 11.50
CA ALA A 373 -6.23 -5.94 10.28
C ALA A 373 -6.94 -4.96 9.32
N VAL A 374 -8.26 -5.07 9.17
CA VAL A 374 -9.05 -4.17 8.32
C VAL A 374 -9.20 -2.79 8.97
N GLU A 375 -9.40 -2.72 10.28
CA GLU A 375 -9.43 -1.45 11.03
C GLU A 375 -8.09 -0.70 10.91
N LYS A 376 -6.96 -1.42 11.01
CA LYS A 376 -5.63 -0.83 10.77
C LYS A 376 -5.52 -0.25 9.36
N ARG A 377 -5.88 -1.01 8.33
CA ARG A 377 -5.87 -0.52 6.93
C ARG A 377 -6.75 0.71 6.73
N SER A 378 -7.90 0.78 7.41
CA SER A 378 -8.76 1.96 7.36
C SER A 378 -8.12 3.19 8.02
N SER A 379 -7.36 2.99 9.10
CA SER A 379 -6.58 4.07 9.74
C SER A 379 -5.48 4.58 8.82
N ASP A 380 -4.72 3.68 8.18
CA ASP A 380 -3.65 4.04 7.24
C ASP A 380 -4.23 4.83 6.04
N ALA A 381 -5.41 4.44 5.54
CA ALA A 381 -6.12 5.18 4.48
C ALA A 381 -6.57 6.59 4.92
N ASP A 382 -6.93 6.77 6.20
CA ASP A 382 -7.28 8.07 6.76
C ASP A 382 -6.10 9.02 6.86
N GLU A 383 -4.94 8.50 7.27
CA GLU A 383 -3.69 9.26 7.29
C GLU A 383 -3.30 9.68 5.87
N PHE A 384 -3.39 8.77 4.90
CA PHE A 384 -3.11 9.05 3.50
C PHE A 384 -4.04 10.12 2.91
N LEU A 385 -5.35 10.03 3.17
CA LEU A 385 -6.33 11.05 2.76
C LEU A 385 -6.04 12.42 3.40
N THR A 386 -5.63 12.43 4.67
CA THR A 386 -5.25 13.66 5.37
C THR A 386 -4.03 14.30 4.73
N GLN A 387 -3.04 13.49 4.33
CA GLN A 387 -1.86 13.98 3.62
C GLN A 387 -2.20 14.54 2.24
N LEU A 388 -2.98 13.81 1.44
CA LEU A 388 -3.43 14.31 0.12
C LEU A 388 -4.19 15.63 0.21
N LYS A 389 -5.01 15.82 1.26
CA LYS A 389 -5.71 17.08 1.51
C LYS A 389 -4.76 18.24 1.78
N ARG A 390 -3.70 18.01 2.57
CA ARG A 390 -2.66 19.02 2.83
C ARG A 390 -1.91 19.38 1.56
N ASP A 391 -1.45 18.38 0.81
CA ASP A 391 -0.70 18.57 -0.43
C ASP A 391 -1.54 19.36 -1.46
N PHE A 392 -2.83 19.03 -1.57
CA PHE A 392 -3.76 19.77 -2.42
C PHE A 392 -3.91 21.23 -1.98
N GLN A 393 -4.14 21.50 -0.69
CA GLN A 393 -4.26 22.87 -0.18
C GLN A 393 -3.00 23.70 -0.46
N GLN A 394 -1.83 23.10 -0.30
CA GLN A 394 -0.56 23.75 -0.60
C GLN A 394 -0.44 24.08 -2.09
N LEU A 395 -0.62 23.07 -2.97
CA LEU A 395 -0.56 23.25 -4.42
C LEU A 395 -1.57 24.28 -4.93
N LYS A 396 -2.74 24.33 -4.29
CA LYS A 396 -3.82 25.24 -4.61
C LYS A 396 -3.44 26.68 -4.28
N ALA A 397 -3.00 26.95 -3.05
CA ALA A 397 -2.54 28.28 -2.65
C ALA A 397 -1.41 28.78 -3.58
N GLU A 398 -0.51 27.86 -3.92
CA GLU A 398 0.59 28.08 -4.85
C GLU A 398 0.16 28.36 -6.30
N ALA A 399 -0.98 27.82 -6.75
CA ALA A 399 -1.55 28.06 -8.06
C ALA A 399 -2.32 29.40 -8.08
N ASP A 400 -3.12 29.66 -7.03
CA ASP A 400 -3.88 30.90 -6.84
C ASP A 400 -2.96 32.13 -6.80
N GLU A 401 -1.84 32.05 -6.07
CA GLU A 401 -0.86 33.13 -5.98
C GLU A 401 -0.26 33.46 -7.36
N LYS A 402 0.18 32.44 -8.09
CA LYS A 402 0.80 32.62 -9.41
C LYS A 402 -0.20 33.04 -10.48
N ALA A 403 -1.42 32.50 -10.45
CA ALA A 403 -2.49 32.92 -11.35
C ALA A 403 -2.87 34.38 -11.07
N SER A 404 -3.03 34.75 -9.80
CA SER A 404 -3.33 36.15 -9.44
C SER A 404 -2.22 37.12 -9.88
N ALA A 405 -0.95 36.70 -9.82
CA ALA A 405 0.16 37.48 -10.35
C ALA A 405 0.09 37.68 -11.88
N LEU A 406 -0.43 36.69 -12.63
CA LEU A 406 -0.55 36.75 -14.10
C LEU A 406 -1.71 37.62 -14.58
N PHE A 407 -2.83 37.61 -13.86
CA PHE A 407 -4.06 38.29 -14.27
C PHE A 407 -4.30 39.62 -13.54
N GLY A 408 -3.56 39.91 -12.46
CA GLY A 408 -3.69 41.15 -11.68
C GLY A 408 -4.95 41.21 -10.81
N GLU A 409 -5.79 40.18 -10.87
CA GLU A 409 -7.00 40.00 -10.08
C GLU A 409 -6.85 38.78 -9.17
N ARG A 410 -7.54 38.79 -8.03
CA ARG A 410 -7.48 37.67 -7.09
C ARG A 410 -8.28 36.49 -7.67
N ILE A 411 -7.56 35.50 -8.17
CA ILE A 411 -8.15 34.23 -8.63
C ILE A 411 -8.16 33.27 -7.44
N ILE A 412 -9.34 32.70 -7.17
CA ILE A 412 -9.52 31.73 -6.10
C ILE A 412 -10.03 30.45 -6.73
N LEU A 413 -9.15 29.46 -6.86
CA LEU A 413 -9.56 28.09 -7.09
C LEU A 413 -10.43 27.65 -5.91
N THR A 414 -11.49 26.90 -6.16
CA THR A 414 -12.37 26.42 -5.08
C THR A 414 -11.78 25.18 -4.41
N ASP A 415 -12.17 24.92 -3.16
CA ASP A 415 -11.86 23.64 -2.50
C ASP A 415 -12.76 22.54 -3.09
N VAL A 416 -12.14 21.46 -3.56
CA VAL A 416 -12.84 20.35 -4.24
C VAL A 416 -12.52 18.99 -3.60
N LEU A 417 -12.02 18.97 -2.35
CA LEU A 417 -11.65 17.76 -1.59
C LEU A 417 -12.51 17.49 -0.35
#